data_AF-M1CPA7-F1
#
_entry.id   AF-M1CPA7-F1
#
_cell.length_a   1.000
_cell.length_b   1.000
_cell.length_c   1.000
_cell.angle_alpha   90.00
_cell.angle_beta   90.00
_cell.angle_gamma   90.00
#
_symmetry.space_group_name_H-M   'P 1'
#
loop_
_entity.id
_entity.type
_entity.pdbx_description
1 polymer ?
#
loop_
_entity_poly.entity_id
_entity_poly.type
_entity_poly.pdbx_seq_one_letter_code
_entity_poly.pdbx_strand_id
1 'polypeptide(L)'
;MWECPDFFLVSNVKHLLKVSVFQSQVEYYTIGTYDHDMDIFFPDSGSVDNESGLRLDYGKYYASKSFFDSEKKRRILLAWVNESTSANIDIMKRWSGLQAFPRKIWLNKSGKQLVQWPVEEMAKLRTNQVELQITTLKAGSLLEISGVTWAQADVEISFIIPMFDRAEVYDSNWRNPQEICSQRGSSAKSGVVPFGLLVLASSDLQEFTTVFFIIFKKNDKFVVLMCSDQKRSSLGLDYDKTTYGAFWMLILLSKKFH
;
A
#
# COMPACT_ATOMS: atom_id res chain seq x y z
N MET A 1 -4.46 -13.89 19.93
CA MET A 1 -5.75 -14.36 19.38
C MET A 1 -5.73 -14.10 17.88
N TRP A 2 -6.06 -15.10 17.07
CA TRP A 2 -6.39 -14.89 15.66
C TRP A 2 -7.86 -14.49 15.55
N GLU A 3 -8.11 -13.44 14.79
CA GLU A 3 -9.42 -12.89 14.48
C GLU A 3 -9.66 -12.94 12.98
N CYS A 4 -10.95 -12.93 12.61
CA CYS A 4 -11.42 -12.82 11.23
C CYS A 4 -10.61 -13.68 10.23
N PRO A 5 -10.42 -14.99 10.48
CA PRO A 5 -9.72 -15.83 9.53
C PRO A 5 -10.47 -15.85 8.19
N ASP A 6 -9.70 -15.97 7.12
CA ASP A 6 -10.23 -16.17 5.77
C ASP A 6 -9.38 -17.23 5.07
N PHE A 7 -10.03 -18.21 4.47
CA PHE A 7 -9.39 -19.35 3.84
C PHE A 7 -10.03 -19.62 2.48
N PHE A 8 -9.26 -19.48 1.40
CA PHE A 8 -9.81 -19.62 0.06
C PHE A 8 -8.78 -20.03 -0.99
N LEU A 9 -9.29 -20.62 -2.07
CA LEU A 9 -8.54 -20.95 -3.26
C LEU A 9 -8.12 -19.67 -4.03
N VAL A 10 -6.83 -19.55 -4.37
CA VAL A 10 -6.25 -18.43 -5.15
C VAL A 10 -5.75 -18.84 -6.53
N SER A 11 -5.56 -20.14 -6.75
CA SER A 11 -5.31 -20.76 -8.05
C SER A 11 -5.77 -22.22 -7.99
N ASN A 12 -5.76 -22.97 -9.10
CA ASN A 12 -6.25 -24.36 -9.13
C ASN A 12 -5.68 -25.29 -8.04
N VAL A 13 -4.50 -24.98 -7.49
CA VAL A 13 -3.81 -25.80 -6.49
C VAL A 13 -3.38 -25.04 -5.23
N LYS A 14 -3.52 -23.70 -5.22
CA LYS A 14 -3.03 -22.87 -4.11
C LYS A 14 -4.18 -22.31 -3.30
N HIS A 15 -4.02 -22.39 -1.99
CA HIS A 15 -4.89 -21.81 -1.00
C HIS A 15 -4.18 -20.65 -0.32
N LEU A 16 -4.98 -19.73 0.19
CA LEU A 16 -4.53 -18.62 1.01
C LEU A 16 -5.19 -18.74 2.38
N LEU A 17 -4.38 -18.63 3.43
CA LEU A 17 -4.82 -18.48 4.80
C LEU A 17 -4.48 -17.07 5.27
N LYS A 18 -5.49 -16.31 5.64
CA LYS A 18 -5.35 -14.96 6.18
C LYS A 18 -5.87 -14.93 7.60
N VAL A 19 -5.19 -14.19 8.45
CA VAL A 19 -5.60 -13.96 9.83
C VAL A 19 -5.34 -12.51 10.25
N SER A 20 -6.14 -12.01 11.18
CA SER A 20 -5.92 -10.74 11.86
C SER A 20 -5.45 -11.04 13.29
N VAL A 21 -4.40 -10.38 13.77
CA VAL A 21 -3.86 -10.60 15.11
C VAL A 21 -4.37 -9.51 16.05
N PHE A 22 -5.19 -9.88 17.04
CA PHE A 22 -5.85 -8.90 17.93
C PHE A 22 -4.85 -7.97 18.63
N GLN A 23 -3.74 -8.52 19.12
CA GLN A 23 -2.84 -7.77 20.00
C GLN A 23 -2.02 -6.71 19.26
N SER A 24 -1.55 -7.02 18.06
CA SER A 24 -0.73 -6.10 17.26
C SER A 24 -1.53 -5.29 16.26
N GLN A 25 -2.82 -5.62 16.07
CA GLN A 25 -3.67 -5.01 15.03
C GLN A 25 -3.09 -5.16 13.62
N VAL A 26 -2.24 -6.18 13.42
CA VAL A 26 -1.66 -6.55 12.12
C VAL A 26 -2.48 -7.67 11.52
N GLU A 27 -2.70 -7.61 10.20
CA GLU A 27 -3.14 -8.77 9.44
C GLU A 27 -2.07 -9.24 8.46
N TYR A 28 -1.94 -10.56 8.38
CA TYR A 28 -1.01 -11.21 7.48
C TYR A 28 -1.69 -12.38 6.78
N TYR A 29 -1.13 -12.80 5.66
CA TYR A 29 -1.59 -13.98 4.94
C TYR A 29 -0.42 -14.84 4.49
N THR A 30 -0.71 -16.12 4.32
CA THR A 30 0.19 -17.11 3.75
C THR A 30 -0.44 -17.75 2.52
N ILE A 31 0.40 -18.12 1.57
CA ILE A 31 0.01 -18.90 0.39
C ILE A 31 0.58 -20.29 0.58
N GLY A 32 -0.21 -21.31 0.27
CA GLY A 32 0.19 -22.69 0.50
C GLY A 32 -0.68 -23.69 -0.26
N THR A 33 -0.52 -24.95 0.12
CA THR A 33 -1.29 -26.07 -0.43
C THR A 33 -2.15 -26.64 0.68
N TYR A 34 -3.38 -27.01 0.37
CA TYR A 34 -4.30 -27.62 1.32
C TYR A 34 -4.50 -29.08 0.94
N ASP A 35 -4.21 -29.95 1.88
CA ASP A 35 -4.47 -31.38 1.76
C ASP A 35 -5.88 -31.66 2.28
N HIS A 36 -6.78 -32.02 1.37
CA HIS A 36 -8.18 -32.29 1.68
C HIS A 36 -8.39 -33.60 2.44
N ASP A 37 -7.48 -34.58 2.29
CA ASP A 37 -7.60 -35.88 2.95
C ASP A 37 -7.15 -35.79 4.41
N MET A 38 -6.09 -35.02 4.66
CA MET A 38 -5.56 -34.80 6.01
C MET A 38 -6.21 -33.63 6.74
N ASP A 39 -6.92 -32.74 6.04
CA ASP A 39 -7.41 -31.45 6.55
C ASP A 39 -6.28 -30.56 7.10
N ILE A 40 -5.18 -30.47 6.34
CA ILE A 40 -3.97 -29.72 6.74
C ILE A 40 -3.57 -28.72 5.66
N PHE A 41 -3.34 -27.47 6.08
CA PHE A 41 -2.74 -26.43 5.26
C PHE A 41 -1.22 -26.38 5.46
N PHE A 42 -0.48 -26.44 4.35
CA PHE A 42 0.97 -26.35 4.31
C PHE A 42 1.39 -25.04 3.63
N PRO A 43 1.91 -24.04 4.38
CA PRO A 43 2.46 -22.83 3.79
C PRO A 43 3.58 -23.15 2.80
N ASP A 44 3.61 -22.44 1.68
CA ASP A 44 4.68 -22.57 0.69
C ASP A 44 6.02 -22.08 1.26
N SER A 45 7.13 -22.61 0.74
CA SER A 45 8.46 -22.14 1.11
C SER A 45 8.61 -20.63 0.88
N GLY A 46 8.97 -19.90 1.95
CA GLY A 46 9.09 -18.44 1.95
C GLY A 46 7.80 -17.68 2.29
N SER A 47 6.66 -18.37 2.45
CA SER A 47 5.42 -17.79 2.96
C SER A 47 5.44 -17.78 4.49
N VAL A 48 5.98 -16.73 5.08
CA VAL A 48 6.16 -16.60 6.54
C VAL A 48 4.81 -16.52 7.25
N ASP A 49 4.54 -17.48 8.14
CA ASP A 49 3.29 -17.61 8.90
C ASP A 49 3.35 -16.90 10.27
N ASN A 50 3.59 -15.59 10.23
CA ASN A 50 3.51 -14.70 11.40
C ASN A 50 3.41 -13.23 10.93
N GLU A 51 3.43 -12.29 11.88
CA GLU A 51 3.26 -10.85 11.64
C GLU A 51 4.39 -10.19 10.81
N SER A 52 5.49 -10.91 10.57
CA SER A 52 6.57 -10.51 9.66
C SER A 52 6.33 -10.95 8.21
N GLY A 53 5.24 -11.69 7.96
CA GLY A 53 4.83 -12.17 6.65
C GLY A 53 4.18 -11.10 5.76
N LEU A 54 3.56 -11.56 4.69
CA LEU A 54 2.90 -10.69 3.72
C LEU A 54 1.61 -10.13 4.31
N ARG A 55 1.33 -8.85 4.02
CA ARG A 55 0.13 -8.16 4.47
C ARG A 55 -0.74 -7.78 3.28
N LEU A 56 -2.05 -7.72 3.49
CA LEU A 56 -2.98 -7.18 2.48
C LEU A 56 -2.86 -5.65 2.40
N ASP A 57 -2.55 -4.98 3.51
CA ASP A 57 -2.26 -3.55 3.49
C ASP A 57 -1.21 -3.26 4.56
N TYR A 58 -0.39 -2.24 4.31
CA TYR A 58 0.69 -1.83 5.21
C TYR A 58 0.36 -0.55 5.98
N GLY A 59 -0.84 0.01 5.78
CA GLY A 59 -1.42 1.10 6.55
C GLY A 59 -2.48 0.64 7.55
N LYS A 60 -3.50 1.47 7.78
CA LYS A 60 -4.66 1.14 8.64
C LYS A 60 -5.66 0.28 7.89
N TYR A 61 -5.66 -1.00 8.20
CA TYR A 61 -6.47 -1.98 7.52
C TYR A 61 -6.59 -3.23 8.39
N TYR A 62 -7.81 -3.59 8.77
CA TYR A 62 -8.04 -4.66 9.73
C TYR A 62 -9.33 -5.42 9.47
N ALA A 63 -9.43 -6.61 10.08
CA ALA A 63 -10.59 -7.49 9.97
C ALA A 63 -11.01 -7.75 8.51
N SER A 64 -10.05 -7.78 7.59
CA SER A 64 -10.37 -7.95 6.17
C SER A 64 -10.99 -9.32 5.89
N LYS A 65 -11.96 -9.33 4.96
CA LYS A 65 -12.72 -10.51 4.57
C LYS A 65 -13.05 -10.46 3.11
N SER A 66 -12.92 -11.60 2.44
CA SER A 66 -13.21 -11.74 1.03
C SER A 66 -14.47 -12.55 0.76
N PHE A 67 -15.03 -12.36 -0.43
CA PHE A 67 -16.06 -13.22 -1.01
C PHE A 67 -15.82 -13.39 -2.51
N PHE A 68 -16.39 -14.46 -3.08
CA PHE A 68 -16.34 -14.70 -4.51
C PHE A 68 -17.58 -14.11 -5.18
N ASP A 69 -17.36 -13.13 -6.06
CA ASP A 69 -18.35 -12.60 -6.98
C ASP A 69 -18.44 -13.56 -8.18
N SER A 70 -19.48 -14.39 -8.19
CA SER A 70 -19.69 -15.42 -9.21
C SER A 70 -20.14 -14.85 -10.55
N GLU A 71 -20.81 -13.69 -10.55
CA GLU A 71 -21.27 -13.03 -11.78
C GLU A 71 -20.08 -12.55 -12.60
N LYS A 72 -19.09 -11.94 -11.93
CA LYS A 72 -17.87 -11.41 -12.58
C LYS A 72 -16.65 -12.31 -12.42
N LYS A 73 -16.80 -13.48 -11.79
CA LYS A 73 -15.76 -14.48 -11.58
C LYS A 73 -14.48 -13.88 -10.96
N ARG A 74 -14.66 -13.10 -9.89
CA ARG A 74 -13.56 -12.40 -9.21
C ARG A 74 -13.72 -12.52 -7.70
N ARG A 75 -12.60 -12.45 -6.98
CA ARG A 75 -12.64 -12.35 -5.52
C ARG A 75 -12.54 -10.91 -5.10
N ILE A 76 -13.48 -10.49 -4.27
CA ILE A 76 -13.55 -9.14 -3.72
C ILE A 76 -13.13 -9.18 -2.26
N LEU A 77 -12.27 -8.24 -1.88
CA LEU A 77 -11.81 -8.02 -0.52
C LEU A 77 -12.41 -6.73 0.03
N LEU A 78 -12.91 -6.81 1.26
CA LEU A 78 -13.35 -5.70 2.08
C LEU A 78 -12.51 -5.67 3.35
N ALA A 79 -12.38 -4.51 3.97
CA ALA A 79 -11.75 -4.39 5.27
C ALA A 79 -12.17 -3.14 6.00
N TRP A 80 -12.11 -3.24 7.32
CA TRP A 80 -12.33 -2.12 8.21
C TRP A 80 -11.09 -1.23 8.25
N VAL A 81 -11.31 0.07 8.11
CA VAL A 81 -10.33 1.12 8.34
C VAL A 81 -10.82 1.90 9.55
N ASN A 82 -10.19 1.66 10.70
CA ASN A 82 -10.53 2.36 11.93
C ASN A 82 -10.01 3.81 11.91
N GLU A 83 -10.48 4.62 12.84
CA GLU A 83 -10.10 6.02 12.92
C GLU A 83 -8.65 6.22 13.36
N SER A 84 -8.03 7.30 12.88
CA SER A 84 -6.77 7.85 13.41
C SER A 84 -7.03 9.03 14.35
N THR A 85 -8.27 9.19 14.81
CA THR A 85 -8.70 10.25 15.72
C THR A 85 -8.87 9.71 17.13
N SER A 86 -8.81 10.59 18.15
CA SER A 86 -9.11 10.19 19.53
C SER A 86 -10.58 9.83 19.70
N ALA A 87 -10.90 9.00 20.70
CA ALA A 87 -12.28 8.63 21.02
C ALA A 87 -13.19 9.84 21.29
N ASN A 88 -12.63 10.92 21.84
CA ASN A 88 -13.37 12.17 22.05
C ASN A 88 -13.78 12.80 20.71
N ILE A 89 -12.89 12.80 19.72
CA ILE A 89 -13.19 13.29 18.37
C ILE A 89 -14.25 12.42 17.72
N ASP A 90 -14.18 11.10 17.88
CA ASP A 90 -15.19 10.17 17.36
C ASP A 90 -16.57 10.45 17.94
N ILE A 91 -16.66 10.69 19.25
CA ILE A 91 -17.91 11.08 19.94
C ILE A 91 -18.42 12.43 19.41
N MET A 92 -17.54 13.41 19.23
CA MET A 92 -17.91 14.73 18.71
C MET A 92 -18.44 14.66 17.27
N LYS A 93 -17.77 13.92 16.38
CA LYS A 93 -18.20 13.74 14.98
C LYS A 93 -19.37 12.75 14.83
N ARG A 94 -19.67 11.95 15.86
CA ARG A 94 -20.80 11.00 15.97
C ARG A 94 -20.75 9.79 15.05
N TRP A 95 -19.58 9.46 14.51
CA TRP A 95 -19.36 8.24 13.72
C TRP A 95 -17.90 7.82 13.84
N SER A 96 -17.62 6.53 13.69
CA SER A 96 -16.26 5.98 13.74
C SER A 96 -16.20 4.71 12.90
N GLY A 97 -15.16 4.62 12.06
CA GLY A 97 -14.90 3.48 11.20
C GLY A 97 -15.40 3.67 9.78
N LEU A 98 -14.56 3.25 8.85
CA LEU A 98 -14.84 3.20 7.41
C LEU A 98 -14.62 1.78 6.89
N GLN A 99 -15.14 1.51 5.70
CA GLN A 99 -14.70 0.38 4.89
C GLN A 99 -13.73 0.88 3.83
N ALA A 100 -12.63 0.17 3.62
CA ALA A 100 -11.81 0.39 2.45
C ALA A 100 -12.64 0.12 1.19
N PHE A 101 -12.37 0.85 0.11
CA PHE A 101 -13.01 0.56 -1.18
C PHE A 101 -12.78 -0.91 -1.56
N PRO A 102 -13.81 -1.60 -2.09
CA PRO A 102 -13.68 -2.99 -2.47
C PRO A 102 -12.54 -3.18 -3.47
N ARG A 103 -11.68 -4.17 -3.22
CA ARG A 103 -10.55 -4.49 -4.08
C ARG A 103 -10.74 -5.87 -4.69
N LYS A 104 -10.55 -5.99 -6.01
CA LYS A 104 -10.33 -7.28 -6.63
C LYS A 104 -8.96 -7.81 -6.18
N ILE A 105 -8.90 -9.08 -5.80
CA ILE A 105 -7.65 -9.73 -5.38
C ILE A 105 -7.37 -10.98 -6.22
N TRP A 106 -6.10 -11.21 -6.56
CA TRP A 106 -5.66 -12.38 -7.32
C TRP A 106 -4.19 -12.70 -7.06
N LEU A 107 -3.79 -13.93 -7.34
CA LEU A 107 -2.40 -14.34 -7.20
C LEU A 107 -1.53 -13.69 -8.28
N ASN A 108 -0.38 -13.14 -7.89
CA ASN A 108 0.56 -12.57 -8.85
C ASN A 108 1.18 -13.66 -9.75
N LYS A 109 1.79 -13.26 -10.87
CA LYS A 109 2.40 -14.21 -11.83
C LYS A 109 3.48 -15.11 -11.22
N SER A 110 4.20 -14.62 -10.20
CA SER A 110 5.23 -15.43 -9.53
C SER A 110 4.67 -16.45 -8.54
N GLY A 111 3.37 -16.38 -8.21
CA GLY A 111 2.74 -17.21 -7.19
C GLY A 111 3.16 -16.89 -5.75
N LYS A 112 3.82 -15.75 -5.50
CA LYS A 112 4.45 -15.44 -4.19
C LYS A 112 3.70 -14.42 -3.36
N GLN A 113 2.77 -13.67 -3.96
CA GLN A 113 1.98 -12.65 -3.27
C GLN A 113 0.68 -12.41 -4.02
N LEU A 114 -0.29 -11.81 -3.34
CA LEU A 114 -1.46 -11.26 -4.00
C LEU A 114 -1.17 -9.93 -4.68
N VAL A 115 -1.93 -9.66 -5.74
CA VAL A 115 -2.13 -8.33 -6.31
C VAL A 115 -3.55 -7.89 -5.96
N GLN A 116 -3.70 -6.59 -5.73
CA GLN A 116 -4.98 -5.97 -5.43
C GLN A 116 -5.17 -4.76 -6.34
N TRP A 117 -6.43 -4.51 -6.71
CA TRP A 117 -6.81 -3.33 -7.47
C TRP A 117 -8.24 -2.93 -7.12
N PRO A 118 -8.57 -1.64 -6.98
CA PRO A 118 -9.95 -1.21 -6.80
C PRO A 118 -10.86 -1.82 -7.88
N VAL A 119 -12.08 -2.20 -7.51
CA VAL A 119 -13.04 -2.78 -8.46
C VAL A 119 -13.33 -1.81 -9.61
N GLU A 120 -13.50 -2.33 -10.83
CA GLU A 120 -13.65 -1.51 -12.02
C GLU A 120 -14.88 -0.59 -12.01
N GLU A 121 -15.88 -0.89 -11.18
CA GLU A 121 -17.05 -0.05 -10.94
C GLU A 121 -16.69 1.35 -10.43
N MET A 122 -15.57 1.48 -9.71
CA MET A 122 -15.09 2.77 -9.20
C MET A 122 -14.81 3.77 -10.33
N ALA A 123 -14.46 3.29 -11.53
CA ALA A 123 -14.22 4.15 -12.68
C ALA A 123 -15.45 4.98 -13.08
N LYS A 124 -16.66 4.54 -12.71
CA LYS A 124 -17.92 5.27 -12.98
C LYS A 124 -18.05 6.57 -12.17
N LEU A 125 -17.28 6.72 -11.10
CA LEU A 125 -17.27 7.94 -10.27
C LEU A 125 -16.32 9.02 -10.82
N ARG A 126 -15.48 8.67 -11.80
CA ARG A 126 -14.49 9.60 -12.37
C ARG A 126 -15.19 10.65 -13.22
N THR A 127 -14.83 11.90 -13.00
CA THR A 127 -15.30 13.07 -13.76
C THR A 127 -14.13 14.01 -14.01
N ASN A 128 -14.25 14.90 -14.99
CA ASN A 128 -13.31 16.00 -15.23
C ASN A 128 -11.84 15.55 -15.23
N GLN A 129 -11.50 14.59 -16.10
CA GLN A 129 -10.14 14.04 -16.17
C GLN A 129 -9.13 15.15 -16.52
N VAL A 130 -8.10 15.26 -15.70
CA VAL A 130 -6.92 16.09 -15.97
C VAL A 130 -5.77 15.15 -16.32
N GLU A 131 -5.21 15.33 -17.51
CA GLU A 131 -4.07 14.56 -17.99
C GLU A 131 -2.84 15.46 -18.10
N LEU A 132 -1.72 14.99 -17.56
CA LEU A 132 -0.45 15.69 -17.61
C LEU A 132 0.39 15.12 -18.74
N GLN A 133 0.99 16.00 -19.53
CA GLN A 133 2.04 15.62 -20.46
C GLN A 133 3.28 15.15 -19.68
N ILE A 134 4.12 14.36 -20.33
CA ILE A 134 5.41 13.94 -19.77
C ILE A 134 6.20 15.18 -19.35
N THR A 135 6.36 15.35 -18.04
CA THR A 135 6.96 16.55 -17.45
C THR A 135 8.17 16.16 -16.64
N THR A 136 9.28 16.86 -16.85
CA THR A 136 10.50 16.66 -16.05
C THR A 136 10.40 17.42 -14.73
N LEU A 137 10.41 16.70 -13.62
CA LEU A 137 10.52 17.27 -12.27
C LEU A 137 11.99 17.44 -11.90
N LYS A 138 12.37 18.65 -11.47
CA LYS A 138 13.71 18.92 -10.94
C LYS A 138 13.78 18.45 -9.48
N ALA A 139 14.99 18.18 -8.99
CA ALA A 139 15.17 17.84 -7.57
C ALA A 139 14.61 18.97 -6.69
N GLY A 140 13.76 18.61 -5.73
CA GLY A 140 13.10 19.55 -4.82
C GLY A 140 11.97 20.39 -5.44
N SER A 141 11.60 20.18 -6.71
CA SER A 141 10.48 20.89 -7.32
C SER A 141 9.13 20.28 -6.92
N LEU A 142 8.11 21.13 -6.81
CA LEU A 142 6.72 20.74 -6.70
C LEU A 142 5.98 21.14 -7.98
N LEU A 143 5.08 20.28 -8.43
CA LEU A 143 4.16 20.56 -9.53
C LEU A 143 2.74 20.44 -8.99
N GLU A 144 2.04 21.57 -8.93
CA GLU A 144 0.63 21.60 -8.52
C GLU A 144 -0.26 21.11 -9.67
N ILE A 145 -1.25 20.29 -9.33
CA ILE A 145 -2.25 19.78 -10.28
C ILE A 145 -3.55 20.53 -10.05
N SER A 146 -3.87 21.43 -10.96
CA SER A 146 -5.12 22.22 -10.93
C SER A 146 -6.24 21.51 -11.71
N GLY A 147 -7.49 21.95 -11.49
CA GLY A 147 -8.65 21.43 -12.24
C GLY A 147 -9.26 20.14 -11.68
N VAL A 148 -8.83 19.71 -10.49
CA VAL A 148 -9.37 18.53 -9.79
C VAL A 148 -9.94 18.91 -8.42
N THR A 149 -10.96 18.19 -7.96
CA THR A 149 -11.44 18.29 -6.57
C THR A 149 -10.48 17.54 -5.66
N TRP A 150 -9.48 18.23 -5.11
CA TRP A 150 -8.35 17.65 -4.37
C TRP A 150 -8.72 16.74 -3.19
N ALA A 151 -9.87 16.99 -2.54
CA ALA A 151 -10.34 16.19 -1.41
C ALA A 151 -10.98 14.86 -1.81
N GLN A 152 -11.39 14.71 -3.08
CA GLN A 152 -12.04 13.51 -3.61
C GLN A 152 -11.67 13.33 -5.08
N ALA A 153 -10.54 12.65 -5.31
CA ALA A 153 -10.02 12.37 -6.64
C ALA A 153 -9.44 10.96 -6.73
N ASP A 154 -9.33 10.46 -7.95
CA ASP A 154 -8.60 9.24 -8.31
C ASP A 154 -7.40 9.66 -9.15
N VAL A 155 -6.18 9.37 -8.68
CA VAL A 155 -4.93 9.85 -9.27
C VAL A 155 -4.05 8.65 -9.62
N GLU A 156 -3.76 8.51 -10.91
CA GLU A 156 -2.79 7.56 -11.44
C GLU A 156 -1.58 8.33 -11.99
N ILE A 157 -0.36 7.95 -11.59
CA ILE A 157 0.87 8.60 -12.03
C ILE A 157 1.94 7.55 -12.35
N SER A 158 2.71 7.79 -13.41
CA SER A 158 3.84 6.98 -13.83
C SER A 158 5.12 7.80 -13.79
N PHE A 159 6.14 7.28 -13.10
CA PHE A 159 7.45 7.94 -12.98
C PHE A 159 8.48 7.26 -13.89
N ILE A 160 9.19 8.06 -14.69
CA ILE A 160 10.35 7.63 -15.48
C ILE A 160 11.61 8.12 -14.78
N ILE A 161 12.52 7.21 -14.46
CA ILE A 161 13.71 7.53 -13.66
C ILE A 161 14.96 7.28 -14.53
N PRO A 162 15.52 8.34 -15.15
CA PRO A 162 16.60 8.18 -16.12
C PRO A 162 17.93 7.75 -15.47
N MET A 163 18.16 8.05 -14.20
CA MET A 163 19.43 7.82 -13.50
C MET A 163 19.26 6.94 -12.25
N PHE A 164 18.56 5.81 -12.41
CA PHE A 164 18.26 4.89 -11.31
C PHE A 164 19.52 4.22 -10.72
N ASP A 165 20.61 4.17 -11.48
CA ASP A 165 21.94 3.70 -11.07
C ASP A 165 22.58 4.57 -9.98
N ARG A 166 22.13 5.82 -9.83
CA ARG A 166 22.54 6.75 -8.76
C ARG A 166 21.78 6.55 -7.45
N ALA A 167 20.95 5.52 -7.33
CA ALA A 167 20.25 5.20 -6.09
C ALA A 167 21.22 4.92 -4.93
N GLU A 168 20.84 5.33 -3.72
CA GLU A 168 21.63 5.07 -2.50
C GLU A 168 21.77 3.56 -2.26
N VAL A 169 22.92 3.12 -1.71
CA VAL A 169 23.11 1.71 -1.34
C VAL A 169 22.20 1.36 -0.16
N TYR A 170 21.49 0.25 -0.28
CA TYR A 170 20.62 -0.30 0.77
C TYR A 170 21.46 -0.71 1.99
N ASP A 171 21.14 -0.17 3.16
CA ASP A 171 21.77 -0.58 4.41
C ASP A 171 21.33 -2.01 4.78
N SER A 172 22.30 -2.91 4.95
CA SER A 172 22.04 -4.32 5.26
C SER A 172 21.35 -4.53 6.61
N ASN A 173 21.41 -3.54 7.51
CA ASN A 173 20.73 -3.56 8.81
C ASN A 173 19.24 -3.23 8.71
N TRP A 174 18.80 -2.63 7.60
CA TRP A 174 17.38 -2.34 7.41
C TRP A 174 16.58 -3.61 7.20
N ARG A 175 15.56 -3.78 8.05
CA ARG A 175 14.62 -4.91 8.04
C ARG A 175 13.18 -4.44 7.88
N ASN A 176 12.78 -3.39 8.60
CA ASN A 176 11.41 -2.93 8.68
C ASN A 176 11.17 -1.72 7.75
N PRO A 177 10.37 -1.86 6.67
CA PRO A 177 10.13 -0.75 5.73
C PRO A 177 9.43 0.45 6.39
N GLN A 178 8.57 0.22 7.39
CA GLN A 178 7.88 1.29 8.10
C GLN A 178 8.84 2.15 8.92
N GLU A 179 9.82 1.53 9.60
CA GLU A 179 10.87 2.25 10.33
C GLU A 179 11.74 3.06 9.38
N ILE A 180 12.09 2.52 8.21
CA ILE A 180 12.88 3.25 7.21
C ILE A 180 12.12 4.50 6.76
N CYS A 181 10.84 4.38 6.41
CA CYS A 181 9.99 5.53 6.05
C CYS A 181 9.93 6.55 7.19
N SER A 182 9.78 6.08 8.43
CA SER A 182 9.69 6.94 9.62
C SER A 182 10.99 7.70 9.91
N GLN A 183 12.15 7.11 9.64
CA GLN A 183 13.45 7.73 9.89
C GLN A 183 13.92 8.65 8.76
N ARG A 184 13.70 8.24 7.50
CA ARG A 184 14.20 8.96 6.32
C ARG A 184 13.30 10.15 5.95
N GLY A 185 11.98 10.06 6.18
CA GLY A 185 11.03 11.05 5.69
C GLY A 185 11.19 11.31 4.18
N SER A 186 10.79 12.49 3.71
CA SER A 186 10.92 12.89 2.30
C SER A 186 12.28 13.52 1.94
N SER A 187 13.25 13.53 2.86
CA SER A 187 14.53 14.24 2.68
C SER A 187 15.67 13.27 2.34
N ALA A 188 16.12 13.27 1.08
CA ALA A 188 17.26 12.47 0.63
C ALA A 188 18.61 13.06 1.06
N LYS A 189 19.59 12.18 1.32
CA LYS A 189 20.98 12.57 1.58
C LYS A 189 21.86 12.56 0.31
N SER A 190 21.53 11.78 -0.72
CA SER A 190 22.21 11.79 -2.03
C SER A 190 21.49 10.90 -3.06
N GLY A 191 21.72 11.13 -4.35
CA GLY A 191 21.27 10.24 -5.43
C GLY A 191 19.86 10.52 -5.96
N VAL A 192 19.06 9.45 -6.14
CA VAL A 192 17.64 9.56 -6.50
C VAL A 192 16.86 10.06 -5.29
N VAL A 193 16.44 11.33 -5.33
CA VAL A 193 15.63 11.93 -4.27
C VAL A 193 14.23 11.28 -4.22
N PRO A 194 13.60 11.20 -3.03
CA PRO A 194 12.20 10.78 -2.91
C PRO A 194 11.30 11.52 -3.90
N PHE A 195 10.41 10.78 -4.55
CA PHE A 195 9.46 11.30 -5.52
C PHE A 195 8.09 10.66 -5.30
N GLY A 196 7.03 11.43 -5.53
CA GLY A 196 5.68 11.00 -5.19
C GLY A 196 4.67 12.12 -5.28
N LEU A 197 3.64 12.01 -4.44
CA LEU A 197 2.49 12.91 -4.39
C LEU A 197 2.39 13.55 -3.00
N LEU A 198 2.03 14.82 -2.98
CA LEU A 198 1.43 15.46 -1.82
C LEU A 198 -0.09 15.41 -2.00
N VAL A 199 -0.79 14.74 -1.09
CA VAL A 199 -2.25 14.59 -1.11
C VAL A 199 -2.87 15.25 0.12
N LEU A 200 -4.12 15.68 0.00
CA LEU A 200 -4.84 16.42 1.05
C LEU A 200 -4.00 17.59 1.58
N ALA A 201 -3.39 18.34 0.66
CA ALA A 201 -2.46 19.42 0.98
C ALA A 201 -3.17 20.77 1.08
N SER A 202 -2.83 21.57 2.10
CA SER A 202 -3.25 22.96 2.21
C SER A 202 -2.51 23.84 1.18
N SER A 203 -3.11 24.96 0.79
CA SER A 203 -2.53 25.87 -0.22
C SER A 203 -1.18 26.46 0.20
N ASP A 204 -0.93 26.58 1.50
CA ASP A 204 0.32 27.05 2.07
C ASP A 204 1.30 25.91 2.45
N LEU A 205 0.93 24.66 2.14
CA LEU A 205 1.68 23.44 2.46
C LEU A 205 2.04 23.32 3.95
N GLN A 206 1.22 23.86 4.85
CA GLN A 206 1.34 23.59 6.28
C GLN A 206 0.86 22.17 6.61
N GLU A 207 -0.25 21.75 6.00
CA GLU A 207 -0.82 20.41 6.12
C GLU A 207 -0.69 19.65 4.79
N PHE A 208 -0.23 18.41 4.82
CA PHE A 208 -0.23 17.48 3.68
C PHE A 208 0.12 16.05 4.13
N THR A 209 -0.32 15.07 3.35
CA THR A 209 0.17 13.69 3.43
C THR A 209 1.07 13.40 2.23
N THR A 210 2.25 12.83 2.45
CA THR A 210 3.19 12.49 1.38
C THR A 210 3.12 11.00 1.07
N VAL A 211 2.77 10.63 -0.16
CA VAL A 211 2.88 9.25 -0.66
C VAL A 211 4.02 9.21 -1.67
N PHE A 212 5.11 8.52 -1.35
CA PHE A 212 6.33 8.62 -2.13
C PHE A 212 7.13 7.33 -2.19
N PHE A 213 8.07 7.29 -3.13
CA PHE A 213 8.96 6.17 -3.34
C PHE A 213 10.41 6.57 -3.04
N ILE A 214 11.16 5.61 -2.50
CA ILE A 214 12.62 5.66 -2.38
C ILE A 214 13.19 4.45 -3.11
N ILE A 215 14.25 4.65 -3.89
CA ILE A 215 14.94 3.56 -4.60
C ILE A 215 16.31 3.37 -3.96
N PHE A 216 16.61 2.12 -3.63
CA PHE A 216 17.90 1.69 -3.13
C PHE A 216 18.55 0.68 -4.06
N LYS A 217 19.87 0.75 -4.17
CA LYS A 217 20.69 -0.29 -4.80
C LYS A 217 21.05 -1.35 -3.76
N LYS A 218 20.70 -2.60 -4.01
CA LYS A 218 21.06 -3.74 -3.15
C LYS A 218 21.71 -4.82 -4.00
N ASN A 219 23.02 -4.95 -3.88
CA ASN A 219 23.85 -5.75 -4.78
C ASN A 219 23.65 -5.27 -6.24
N ASP A 220 23.31 -6.17 -7.16
CA ASP A 220 22.99 -5.87 -8.57
C ASP A 220 21.48 -5.73 -8.83
N LYS A 221 20.68 -5.56 -7.77
CA LYS A 221 19.23 -5.35 -7.84
C LYS A 221 18.85 -4.02 -7.23
N PHE A 222 17.61 -3.61 -7.50
CA PHE A 222 17.00 -2.44 -6.89
C PHE A 222 15.90 -2.88 -5.93
N VAL A 223 15.83 -2.18 -4.80
CA VAL A 223 14.75 -2.30 -3.84
C VAL A 223 14.00 -0.97 -3.86
N VAL A 224 12.68 -1.04 -4.05
CA VAL A 224 11.84 0.13 -3.98
C VAL A 224 11.06 0.09 -2.69
N LEU A 225 11.11 1.20 -1.95
CA LEU A 225 10.34 1.42 -0.75
C LEU A 225 9.22 2.40 -1.09
N MET A 226 7.98 2.04 -0.78
CA MET A 226 6.84 2.95 -0.83
C MET A 226 6.53 3.40 0.59
N CYS A 227 6.40 4.71 0.78
CA CYS A 227 6.11 5.34 2.05
C CYS A 227 4.81 6.15 1.97
N SER A 228 4.02 6.10 3.04
CA SER A 228 2.96 7.05 3.32
C SER A 228 3.35 7.78 4.59
N ASP A 229 3.69 9.06 4.49
CA ASP A 229 4.09 9.92 5.60
C ASP A 229 3.03 10.98 5.87
N GLN A 230 2.35 10.81 7.00
CA GLN A 230 1.28 11.68 7.50
C GLN A 230 1.72 12.50 8.72
N LYS A 231 3.02 12.62 9.02
CA LYS A 231 3.50 13.47 10.13
C LYS A 231 3.03 14.92 10.04
N ARG A 232 2.87 15.43 8.81
CA ARG A 232 2.36 16.78 8.51
C ARG A 232 0.92 16.77 8.01
N SER A 233 0.18 15.68 8.16
CA SER A 233 -1.18 15.55 7.63
C SER A 233 -2.19 16.51 8.25
N SER A 234 -1.94 16.95 9.49
CA SER A 234 -2.74 18.00 10.09
C SER A 234 -1.99 18.75 11.20
N LEU A 235 -2.38 19.99 11.45
CA LEU A 235 -1.99 20.83 12.60
C LEU A 235 -2.79 20.48 13.88
N GLY A 236 -3.89 19.72 13.75
CA GLY A 236 -4.66 19.22 14.89
C GLY A 236 -3.82 18.38 15.86
N LEU A 237 -4.14 18.50 17.15
CA LEU A 237 -3.31 18.00 18.25
C LEU A 237 -3.49 16.49 18.55
N ASP A 238 -4.64 15.89 18.22
CA ASP A 238 -5.02 14.55 18.70
C ASP A 238 -5.24 13.52 17.58
N TYR A 239 -4.33 13.49 16.60
CA TYR A 239 -4.37 12.51 15.50
C TYR A 239 -3.17 11.56 15.56
N ASP A 240 -3.42 10.27 15.30
CA ASP A 240 -2.37 9.29 15.02
C ASP A 240 -1.76 9.60 13.65
N LYS A 241 -0.50 10.06 13.67
CA LYS A 241 0.29 10.43 12.50
C LYS A 241 1.39 9.40 12.20
N THR A 242 1.20 8.15 12.60
CA THR A 242 2.13 7.04 12.33
C THR A 242 2.42 6.93 10.84
N THR A 243 3.69 7.05 10.45
CA THR A 243 4.15 6.79 9.08
C THR A 243 4.03 5.30 8.75
N TYR A 244 3.59 4.97 7.53
CA TYR A 244 3.52 3.60 7.02
C TYR A 244 4.51 3.37 5.87
N GLY A 245 4.94 2.12 5.70
CA GLY A 245 5.93 1.78 4.68
C GLY A 245 5.89 0.31 4.27
N ALA A 246 6.13 0.06 2.99
CA ALA A 246 6.19 -1.28 2.42
C ALA A 246 7.29 -1.39 1.36
N PHE A 247 7.98 -2.53 1.32
CA PHE A 247 8.83 -2.84 0.18
C PHE A 247 7.97 -3.19 -1.03
N TRP A 248 8.16 -2.46 -2.11
CA TRP A 248 7.54 -2.74 -3.39
C TRP A 248 8.41 -3.74 -4.15
N MET A 249 7.94 -4.97 -4.31
CA MET A 249 8.58 -5.91 -5.23
C MET A 249 8.30 -5.48 -6.67
N LEU A 250 9.19 -4.64 -7.20
CA LEU A 250 9.17 -4.29 -8.61
C LEU A 250 9.51 -5.54 -9.43
N ILE A 251 8.57 -5.99 -10.26
CA ILE A 251 8.95 -6.62 -11.52
C ILE A 251 9.47 -5.44 -12.34
N LEU A 252 10.79 -5.29 -12.45
CA LEU A 252 11.39 -4.42 -13.47
C LEU A 252 10.82 -4.88 -14.81
N LEU A 253 9.80 -4.16 -15.29
CA LEU A 253 9.35 -4.28 -16.66
C LEU A 253 10.49 -3.74 -17.51
N SER A 254 11.41 -4.61 -17.89
CA SER A 254 12.35 -4.40 -19.00
C SER A 254 11.62 -4.37 -20.36
N LYS A 255 10.34 -4.04 -20.39
CA LYS A 255 9.56 -3.91 -21.60
C LYS A 255 9.03 -2.50 -21.70
N LYS A 256 9.66 -1.74 -22.60
CA LYS A 256 9.04 -0.63 -23.31
C LYS A 256 7.61 -1.03 -23.67
N PHE A 257 6.63 -0.26 -23.22
CA PHE A 257 5.37 -0.19 -23.95
C PHE A 257 5.68 0.60 -25.22
N HIS A 258 5.67 -0.12 -26.35
CA HIS A 258 5.57 0.47 -27.68
C HIS A 258 4.09 0.59 -28.03
#